data_AF-A0A6A5YV30-F1
#
_entry.id   AF-A0A6A5YV30-F1
#
_cell.length_a   1.000
_cell.length_b   1.000
_cell.length_c   1.000
_cell.angle_alpha   90.00
_cell.angle_beta   90.00
_cell.angle_gamma   90.00
#
_symmetry.space_group_name_H-M   'P 1'
#
loop_
_entity.id
_entity.type
_entity.pdbx_description
1 polymer ?
#
loop_
_entity_poly.entity_id
_entity_poly.type
_entity_poly.pdbx_seq_one_letter_code
_entity_poly.pdbx_strand_id
1 'polypeptide(L)'
;MEVLASKRSMCVSSVSPPTFTCLHLHNALAVWPCHSFYTLPLLEPCAPTMILMRRRHLLHTVYRNPIFRLLLVILFISDTPHVLRISSRQVEATSGVVPPPRSQKRIYIASQHWNDGILLRSRWNNALVELVQELGIGNVFVSIYESGSYDNGTTKEALGELDVALGDMNVKRRISLSDVTHAEEIEKQPSGHGWVKTPQGKVELRRIPFLARLRN
;
A
#
# COMPACT_ATOMS: atom_id res chain seq x y z
N MET A 1 15.59 22.86 -53.87
CA MET A 1 15.13 21.48 -53.64
C MET A 1 16.15 20.58 -54.32
N GLU A 2 17.14 20.13 -53.56
CA GLU A 2 18.21 19.25 -54.04
C GLU A 2 18.36 18.08 -53.06
N VAL A 3 18.46 16.91 -53.66
CA VAL A 3 18.64 15.58 -53.08
C VAL A 3 20.10 15.44 -52.67
N LEU A 4 20.41 14.88 -51.49
CA LEU A 4 21.61 14.08 -51.30
C LEU A 4 21.41 13.06 -50.17
N ALA A 5 21.33 11.80 -50.59
CA ALA A 5 21.40 10.61 -49.76
C ALA A 5 22.84 10.38 -49.26
N SER A 6 22.99 9.88 -48.04
CA SER A 6 24.25 9.30 -47.57
C SER A 6 23.99 7.94 -46.93
N LYS A 7 24.69 6.95 -47.47
CA LYS A 7 24.52 5.50 -47.29
C LYS A 7 25.89 4.96 -46.84
N ARG A 8 25.96 4.25 -45.71
CA ARG A 8 27.05 3.33 -45.24
C ARG A 8 26.48 2.60 -44.00
N SER A 9 26.00 1.36 -44.08
CA SER A 9 26.64 0.05 -44.25
C SER A 9 27.50 -0.43 -43.07
N MET A 10 26.95 -1.43 -42.37
CA MET A 10 27.52 -2.60 -41.65
C MET A 10 28.56 -2.44 -40.53
N CYS A 11 28.22 -3.02 -39.37
CA CYS A 11 28.90 -4.21 -38.85
C CYS A 11 27.92 -5.09 -38.06
N VAL A 12 27.86 -6.36 -38.47
CA VAL A 12 27.15 -7.47 -37.83
C VAL A 12 28.12 -8.15 -36.87
N SER A 13 27.73 -8.36 -35.62
CA SER A 13 28.39 -9.32 -34.74
C SER A 13 27.34 -10.25 -34.13
N SER A 14 27.42 -11.50 -34.56
CA SER A 14 26.69 -12.67 -34.11
C SER A 14 27.02 -13.02 -32.66
N VAL A 15 26.01 -13.26 -31.83
CA VAL A 15 26.15 -14.07 -30.62
C VAL A 15 24.99 -15.07 -30.57
N SER A 16 25.37 -16.34 -30.72
CA SER A 16 24.51 -17.52 -30.77
C SER A 16 23.88 -17.84 -29.39
N PRO A 17 22.64 -18.37 -29.32
CA PRO A 17 22.12 -19.01 -28.12
C PRO A 17 22.50 -20.51 -28.07
N PRO A 18 22.71 -21.10 -26.88
CA PRO A 18 23.01 -22.53 -26.76
C PRO A 18 21.75 -23.38 -26.93
N THR A 19 21.87 -24.39 -27.79
CA THR A 19 21.02 -25.56 -27.94
C THR A 19 21.06 -26.43 -26.68
N PHE A 20 19.90 -26.74 -26.10
CA PHE A 20 19.71 -27.93 -25.27
C PHE A 20 18.61 -28.78 -25.87
N THR A 21 19.06 -29.84 -26.54
CA THR A 21 18.30 -31.01 -26.97
C THR A 21 17.96 -31.84 -25.74
N CYS A 22 16.70 -32.21 -25.53
CA CYS A 22 16.35 -33.30 -24.61
C CYS A 22 15.36 -34.24 -25.31
N LEU A 23 15.79 -35.51 -25.39
CA LEU A 23 15.15 -36.62 -26.05
C LEU A 23 13.76 -36.92 -25.49
N HIS A 24 12.82 -37.18 -26.41
CA HIS A 24 11.68 -38.04 -26.15
C HIS A 24 12.13 -39.49 -25.97
N LEU A 25 11.66 -40.15 -24.92
CA LEU A 25 11.47 -41.60 -24.92
C LEU A 25 10.14 -41.99 -24.26
N HIS A 26 9.64 -43.11 -24.74
CA HIS A 26 8.25 -43.57 -24.80
C HIS A 26 7.70 -44.22 -23.52
N ASN A 27 6.36 -44.20 -23.45
CA ASN A 27 5.42 -45.25 -23.03
C ASN A 27 5.56 -45.92 -21.64
N ALA A 28 4.47 -45.86 -20.87
CA ALA A 28 3.67 -47.06 -20.57
C ALA A 28 2.31 -46.70 -19.95
N LEU A 29 1.25 -47.22 -20.57
CA LEU A 29 -0.10 -47.30 -20.05
C LEU A 29 -0.15 -48.31 -18.89
N ALA A 30 -0.83 -47.97 -17.78
CA ALA A 30 -1.34 -48.97 -16.85
C ALA A 30 -2.64 -48.50 -16.19
N VAL A 31 -3.63 -49.37 -16.36
CA VAL A 31 -5.02 -49.35 -15.94
C VAL A 31 -5.18 -49.19 -14.43
N TRP A 32 -6.14 -48.38 -14.00
CA TRP A 32 -6.62 -48.32 -12.62
C TRP A 32 -7.92 -49.13 -12.50
N PRO A 33 -8.04 -50.02 -11.50
CA PRO A 33 -9.33 -50.37 -10.95
C PRO A 33 -9.47 -49.90 -9.49
N CYS A 34 -10.69 -49.45 -9.21
CA CYS A 34 -11.21 -49.07 -7.91
C CYS A 34 -11.61 -50.33 -7.11
N HIS A 35 -11.22 -50.45 -5.84
CA HIS A 35 -12.09 -50.81 -4.70
C HIS A 35 -11.31 -51.02 -3.39
N SER A 36 -11.64 -50.18 -2.41
CA SER A 36 -11.97 -50.46 -0.99
C SER A 36 -11.25 -51.58 -0.21
N PHE A 37 -10.61 -51.17 0.90
CA PHE A 37 -10.80 -51.64 2.30
C PHE A 37 -9.51 -51.86 3.12
N TYR A 38 -9.50 -51.16 4.26
CA TYR A 38 -8.81 -51.37 5.54
C TYR A 38 -7.35 -51.86 5.57
N THR A 39 -6.44 -50.98 6.03
CA THR A 39 -5.78 -51.12 7.35
C THR A 39 -4.82 -49.93 7.60
N LEU A 40 -5.04 -49.24 8.73
CA LEU A 40 -4.08 -48.30 9.32
C LEU A 40 -2.85 -49.07 9.81
N PRO A 41 -1.65 -48.49 9.64
CA PRO A 41 -0.76 -48.43 10.78
C PRO A 41 -0.23 -47.01 11.00
N LEU A 42 -0.48 -46.53 12.22
CA LEU A 42 0.44 -45.80 13.09
C LEU A 42 1.26 -44.66 12.47
N LEU A 43 0.68 -43.48 12.68
CA LEU A 43 1.25 -42.15 12.79
C LEU A 43 2.67 -42.12 13.40
N GLU A 44 3.69 -41.86 12.59
CA GLU A 44 4.98 -41.29 13.03
C GLU A 44 4.86 -39.76 13.02
N PRO A 45 4.92 -39.04 14.18
CA PRO A 45 4.95 -37.59 14.18
C PRO A 45 6.39 -37.09 13.91
N CYS A 46 6.75 -36.95 12.64
CA CYS A 46 8.03 -36.39 12.24
C CYS A 46 7.98 -34.84 12.16
N ALA A 47 8.34 -34.19 13.28
CA ALA A 47 9.22 -33.02 13.31
C ALA A 47 8.78 -31.59 12.85
N PRO A 48 7.53 -31.08 13.01
CA PRO A 48 7.29 -29.63 12.99
C PRO A 48 7.03 -29.04 14.39
N THR A 49 6.72 -29.86 15.40
CA THR A 49 6.32 -29.40 16.75
C THR A 49 7.50 -28.88 17.59
N MET A 50 8.71 -29.39 17.35
CA MET A 50 9.89 -29.07 18.16
C MET A 50 10.43 -27.64 17.95
N ILE A 51 10.27 -27.06 16.75
CA ILE A 51 10.79 -25.72 16.45
C ILE A 51 9.93 -24.62 17.09
N LEU A 52 8.60 -24.79 17.11
CA LEU A 52 7.67 -23.87 17.76
C LEU A 52 7.74 -23.98 19.30
N MET A 53 8.00 -25.17 19.85
CA MET A 53 8.12 -25.39 21.29
C MET A 53 9.43 -24.83 21.86
N ARG A 54 10.54 -24.93 21.10
CA ARG A 54 11.85 -24.37 21.49
C ARG A 54 11.84 -22.84 21.56
N ARG A 55 11.13 -22.15 20.65
CA ARG A 55 10.93 -20.69 20.70
C ARG A 55 10.11 -20.25 21.91
N ARG A 56 9.05 -21.00 22.26
CA ARG A 56 8.22 -20.74 23.46
C ARG A 56 9.01 -20.90 24.76
N HIS A 57 9.87 -21.92 24.87
CA HIS A 57 10.70 -22.12 26.07
C HIS A 57 11.80 -21.07 26.22
N LEU A 58 12.46 -20.65 25.14
CA LEU A 58 13.49 -19.61 25.22
C LEU A 58 12.92 -18.27 25.69
N LEU A 59 11.73 -17.88 25.21
CA LEU A 59 11.03 -16.69 25.71
C LEU A 59 10.63 -16.84 27.18
N HIS A 60 10.17 -18.02 27.60
CA HIS A 60 9.77 -18.28 28.98
C HIS A 60 10.97 -18.32 29.95
N THR A 61 12.15 -18.76 29.52
CA THR A 61 13.39 -18.72 30.31
C THR A 61 13.92 -17.29 30.44
N VAL A 62 13.88 -16.51 29.36
CA VAL A 62 14.29 -15.10 29.37
C VAL A 62 13.40 -14.26 30.29
N TYR A 63 12.08 -14.49 30.26
CA TYR A 63 11.14 -13.81 31.17
C TYR A 63 11.17 -14.31 32.63
N ARG A 64 11.87 -15.42 32.91
CA ARG A 64 12.06 -15.95 34.27
C ARG A 64 13.35 -15.45 34.91
N ASN A 65 14.26 -14.87 34.12
CA ASN A 65 15.48 -14.25 34.62
C ASN A 65 15.16 -12.96 35.39
N PRO A 66 15.59 -12.83 36.67
CA PRO A 66 15.29 -11.67 37.49
C PRO A 66 15.92 -10.38 36.92
N ILE A 67 17.08 -10.50 36.26
CA ILE A 67 17.77 -9.37 35.62
C ILE A 67 16.95 -8.77 34.48
N PHE A 68 16.37 -9.60 33.62
CA PHE A 68 15.55 -9.13 32.50
C PHE A 68 14.26 -8.45 32.99
N ARG A 69 13.63 -8.99 34.05
CA ARG A 69 12.48 -8.34 34.71
C ARG A 69 12.87 -6.98 35.29
N LEU A 70 14.01 -6.90 35.96
CA LEU A 70 14.51 -5.65 36.55
C LEU A 70 14.80 -4.60 35.47
N LEU A 71 15.41 -4.99 34.35
CA LEU A 71 15.64 -4.11 33.20
C LEU A 71 14.33 -3.60 32.60
N LEU A 72 13.32 -4.45 32.42
CA LEU A 72 12.00 -4.02 31.95
C LEU A 72 11.36 -3.03 32.93
N VAL A 73 11.39 -3.32 34.23
CA VAL A 73 10.85 -2.43 35.27
C VAL A 73 11.57 -1.08 35.24
N ILE A 74 12.89 -1.06 35.13
CA ILE A 74 13.67 0.18 35.00
C ILE A 74 13.26 0.95 33.74
N LEU A 75 13.07 0.27 32.60
CA LEU A 75 12.64 0.89 31.36
C LEU A 75 11.23 1.48 31.47
N PHE A 76 10.27 0.79 32.10
CA PHE A 76 8.94 1.34 32.36
C PHE A 76 8.98 2.53 33.32
N ILE A 77 9.79 2.45 34.38
CA ILE A 77 9.94 3.52 35.38
C ILE A 77 10.65 4.74 34.78
N SER A 78 11.55 4.57 33.81
CA SER A 78 12.23 5.69 33.14
C SER A 78 11.39 6.29 32.02
N ASP A 79 10.64 5.47 31.28
CA ASP A 79 9.83 5.92 30.14
C ASP A 79 8.55 6.63 30.60
N THR A 80 7.90 6.14 31.66
CA THR A 80 6.68 6.76 32.21
C THR A 80 6.85 8.25 32.53
N PRO A 81 7.85 8.70 33.32
CA PRO A 81 8.05 10.12 33.60
C PRO A 81 8.54 10.88 32.36
N HIS A 82 9.22 10.25 31.40
CA HIS A 82 9.61 10.90 30.15
C HIS A 82 8.38 11.22 29.29
N VAL A 83 7.48 10.26 29.12
CA VAL A 83 6.21 10.42 28.40
C VAL A 83 5.31 11.42 29.10
N LEU A 84 5.18 11.33 30.44
CA LEU A 84 4.39 12.27 31.23
C LEU A 84 4.95 13.70 31.19
N ARG A 85 6.29 13.86 31.15
CA ARG A 85 6.91 15.18 30.98
C ARG A 85 6.68 15.75 29.60
N ILE A 86 6.67 14.93 28.55
CA ILE A 86 6.37 15.39 27.19
C ILE A 86 4.91 15.83 27.12
N SER A 87 3.98 15.01 27.62
CA SER A 87 2.56 15.35 27.60
C SER A 87 2.24 16.56 28.47
N SER A 88 2.80 16.66 29.68
CA SER A 88 2.60 17.82 30.54
C SER A 88 3.13 19.11 29.91
N ARG A 89 4.32 19.06 29.28
CA ARG A 89 4.88 20.20 28.55
C ARG A 89 4.02 20.60 27.35
N GLN A 90 3.40 19.66 26.65
CA GLN A 90 2.48 19.97 25.56
C GLN A 90 1.21 20.65 26.07
N VAL A 91 0.66 20.18 27.19
CA VAL A 91 -0.52 20.79 27.83
C VAL A 91 -0.18 22.18 28.37
N GLU A 92 0.96 22.37 29.04
CA GLU A 92 1.42 23.68 29.52
C GLU A 92 1.69 24.66 28.38
N ALA A 93 2.32 24.20 27.30
CA ALA A 93 2.52 24.98 26.09
C ALA A 93 1.19 25.36 25.40
N THR A 94 0.11 24.63 25.64
CA THR A 94 -1.21 24.94 25.09
C THR A 94 -2.07 25.77 26.06
N SER A 95 -1.86 25.65 27.37
CA SER A 95 -2.73 26.21 28.42
C SER A 95 -2.53 27.72 28.66
N GLY A 96 -1.44 28.31 28.19
CA GLY A 96 -1.12 29.74 28.36
C GLY A 96 -0.87 30.51 27.05
N VAL A 97 -0.96 29.84 25.90
CA VAL A 97 -0.70 30.47 24.60
C VAL A 97 -1.99 31.12 24.12
N VAL A 98 -1.99 32.46 24.08
CA VAL A 98 -2.92 33.21 23.22
C VAL A 98 -2.84 32.56 21.84
N PRO A 99 -3.96 32.11 21.23
CA PRO A 99 -3.93 31.45 19.93
C PRO A 99 -3.06 32.28 19.00
N PRO A 100 -2.05 31.68 18.34
CA PRO A 100 -1.26 32.42 17.38
C PRO A 100 -2.23 33.14 16.43
N PRO A 101 -1.98 34.43 16.10
CA PRO A 101 -2.90 35.17 15.25
C PRO A 101 -3.23 34.31 14.03
N ARG A 102 -4.54 34.14 13.76
CA ARG A 102 -5.04 33.23 12.72
C ARG A 102 -4.17 33.40 11.49
N SER A 103 -3.49 32.32 11.10
CA SER A 103 -2.60 32.29 9.95
C SER A 103 -3.32 32.93 8.76
N GLN A 104 -2.83 34.08 8.28
CA GLN A 104 -3.31 34.67 7.02
C GLN A 104 -2.83 33.90 5.79
N LYS A 105 -2.00 32.86 5.99
CA LYS A 105 -1.51 32.02 4.92
C LYS A 105 -2.64 31.13 4.40
N ARG A 106 -2.69 30.98 3.08
CA ARG A 106 -3.57 30.01 2.43
C ARG A 106 -2.96 28.63 2.57
N ILE A 107 -3.76 27.68 3.02
CA ILE A 107 -3.37 26.29 3.24
C ILE A 107 -4.02 25.43 2.16
N TYR A 108 -3.20 24.65 1.47
CA TYR A 108 -3.67 23.71 0.46
C TYR A 108 -3.52 22.28 1.00
N ILE A 109 -4.65 21.58 1.11
CA ILE A 109 -4.69 20.19 1.55
C ILE A 109 -4.93 19.32 0.32
N ALA A 110 -4.00 18.41 0.03
CA ALA A 110 -4.11 17.47 -1.08
C ALA A 110 -4.08 16.03 -0.58
N SER A 111 -4.99 15.19 -1.07
CA SER A 111 -4.95 13.75 -0.82
C SER A 111 -5.35 12.93 -2.04
N GLN A 112 -4.87 11.70 -2.08
CA GLN A 112 -5.26 10.70 -3.07
C GLN A 112 -5.77 9.46 -2.34
N HIS A 113 -6.92 8.95 -2.75
CA HIS A 113 -7.58 7.80 -2.13
C HIS A 113 -7.83 6.68 -3.13
N TRP A 114 -7.72 5.44 -2.65
CA TRP A 114 -8.05 4.24 -3.41
C TRP A 114 -8.47 3.11 -2.46
N ASN A 115 -9.71 2.64 -2.59
CA ASN A 115 -10.31 1.60 -1.73
C ASN A 115 -10.24 1.94 -0.21
N ASP A 116 -10.41 3.23 0.12
CA ASP A 116 -10.27 3.75 1.49
C ASP A 116 -11.63 3.98 2.19
N GLY A 117 -12.75 3.50 1.63
CA GLY A 117 -14.10 3.86 2.08
C GLY A 117 -14.35 3.70 3.60
N ILE A 118 -13.82 2.64 4.21
CA ILE A 118 -13.92 2.43 5.67
C ILE A 118 -13.11 3.48 6.44
N LEU A 119 -11.88 3.78 6.01
CA LEU A 119 -11.02 4.77 6.65
C LEU A 119 -11.61 6.19 6.55
N LEU A 120 -12.15 6.51 5.36
CA LEU A 120 -12.82 7.79 5.10
C LEU A 120 -13.98 8.02 6.06
N ARG A 121 -14.91 7.06 6.15
CA ARG A 121 -16.09 7.19 7.01
C ARG A 121 -15.78 7.10 8.49
N SER A 122 -14.85 6.24 8.89
CA SER A 122 -14.59 6.00 10.31
C SER A 122 -13.80 7.13 10.98
N ARG A 123 -12.91 7.83 10.26
CA ARG A 123 -12.01 8.78 10.89
C ARG A 123 -11.57 9.93 9.99
N TRP A 124 -11.17 9.64 8.76
CA TRP A 124 -10.43 10.63 7.96
C TRP A 124 -11.30 11.84 7.57
N ASN A 125 -12.55 11.62 7.16
CA ASN A 125 -13.47 12.69 6.79
C ASN A 125 -13.73 13.65 7.97
N ASN A 126 -14.04 13.10 9.15
CA ASN A 126 -14.31 13.90 10.35
C ASN A 126 -13.08 14.69 10.77
N ALA A 127 -11.91 14.03 10.79
CA ALA A 127 -10.65 14.69 11.15
C ALA A 127 -10.30 15.83 10.17
N LEU A 128 -10.59 15.67 8.89
CA LEU A 128 -10.38 16.74 7.90
C LEU A 128 -11.32 17.92 8.14
N VAL A 129 -12.60 17.65 8.40
CA VAL A 129 -13.60 18.70 8.72
C VAL A 129 -13.17 19.50 9.95
N GLU A 130 -12.80 18.82 11.04
CA GLU A 130 -12.29 19.44 12.26
C GLU A 130 -11.03 20.27 11.98
N LEU A 131 -10.09 19.71 11.21
CA LEU A 131 -8.86 20.43 10.84
C LEU A 131 -9.17 21.71 10.05
N VAL A 132 -10.11 21.68 9.12
CA VAL A 132 -10.50 22.86 8.34
C VAL A 132 -11.14 23.94 9.22
N GLN A 133 -11.90 23.54 10.24
CA GLN A 133 -12.49 24.48 11.21
C GLN A 133 -11.41 25.17 12.04
N GLU A 134 -10.42 24.42 12.52
CA GLU A 134 -9.29 24.93 13.30
C GLU A 134 -8.39 25.86 12.48
N LEU A 135 -8.09 25.49 11.23
CA LEU A 135 -7.27 26.29 10.31
C LEU A 135 -8.00 27.55 9.78
N GLY A 136 -9.33 27.53 9.86
CA GLY A 136 -10.21 28.58 9.36
C GLY A 136 -10.66 28.33 7.91
N ILE A 137 -11.97 28.17 7.74
CA ILE A 137 -12.66 27.88 6.48
C ILE A 137 -12.19 28.73 5.30
N GLY A 138 -12.02 30.05 5.50
CA GLY A 138 -11.62 30.98 4.44
C GLY A 138 -10.16 30.88 3.99
N ASN A 139 -9.32 30.19 4.76
CA ASN A 139 -7.88 30.06 4.51
C ASN A 139 -7.53 28.75 3.82
N VAL A 140 -8.46 27.79 3.73
CA VAL A 140 -8.17 26.44 3.26
C VAL A 140 -8.76 26.18 1.88
N PHE A 141 -7.99 25.49 1.04
CA PHE A 141 -8.47 24.84 -0.15
C PHE A 141 -8.19 23.34 -0.08
N VAL A 142 -9.20 22.51 -0.34
CA VAL A 142 -9.10 21.05 -0.28
C VAL A 142 -9.14 20.45 -1.69
N SER A 143 -8.14 19.66 -2.07
CA SER A 143 -8.10 18.94 -3.34
C SER A 143 -7.97 17.44 -3.10
N ILE A 144 -8.95 16.66 -3.51
CA ILE A 144 -8.97 15.21 -3.34
C ILE A 144 -9.12 14.56 -4.69
N TYR A 145 -8.31 13.55 -4.96
CA TYR A 145 -8.42 12.72 -6.15
C TYR A 145 -8.59 11.25 -5.79
N GLU A 146 -9.61 10.62 -6.34
CA GLU A 146 -9.91 9.20 -6.16
C GLU A 146 -9.52 8.45 -7.43
N SER A 147 -8.63 7.45 -7.30
CA SER A 147 -7.96 6.81 -8.44
C SER A 147 -8.62 5.52 -8.93
N GLY A 148 -9.96 5.47 -9.00
CA GLY A 148 -10.69 4.35 -9.60
C GLY A 148 -10.83 3.15 -8.66
N SER A 149 -11.40 3.40 -7.49
CA SER A 149 -11.67 2.41 -6.44
C SER A 149 -12.63 1.34 -6.94
N TYR A 150 -12.37 0.11 -6.51
CA TYR A 150 -13.18 -1.08 -6.76
C TYR A 150 -13.65 -1.65 -5.43
N ASP A 151 -14.35 -0.82 -4.65
CA ASP A 151 -14.89 -1.19 -3.34
C ASP A 151 -16.42 -1.04 -3.32
N ASN A 152 -17.06 -1.46 -4.41
CA ASN A 152 -18.51 -1.35 -4.65
C ASN A 152 -19.04 0.09 -4.53
N GLY A 153 -18.19 1.09 -4.76
CA GLY A 153 -18.53 2.51 -4.64
C GLY A 153 -18.38 3.08 -3.23
N THR A 154 -18.01 2.27 -2.23
CA THR A 154 -17.90 2.69 -0.82
C THR A 154 -16.98 3.91 -0.66
N THR A 155 -15.84 3.96 -1.35
CA THR A 155 -14.93 5.13 -1.33
C THR A 155 -15.58 6.35 -1.96
N LYS A 156 -16.21 6.19 -3.13
CA LYS A 156 -16.82 7.29 -3.88
C LYS A 156 -17.96 7.93 -3.09
N GLU A 157 -18.81 7.11 -2.48
CA GLU A 157 -19.88 7.59 -1.61
C GLU A 157 -19.34 8.33 -0.38
N ALA A 158 -18.32 7.78 0.29
CA ALA A 158 -17.71 8.43 1.46
C ALA A 158 -17.08 9.80 1.11
N LEU A 159 -16.51 9.93 -0.09
CA LEU A 159 -16.01 11.21 -0.59
C LEU A 159 -17.14 12.17 -0.98
N GLY A 160 -18.28 11.65 -1.46
CA GLY A 160 -19.49 12.43 -1.70
C GLY A 160 -20.08 13.00 -0.42
N GLU A 161 -20.12 12.21 0.67
CA GLU A 161 -20.53 12.68 2.00
C GLU A 161 -19.61 13.80 2.51
N LEU A 162 -18.29 13.64 2.33
CA LEU A 162 -17.31 14.67 2.67
C LEU A 162 -17.49 15.94 1.82
N ASP A 163 -17.79 15.79 0.53
CA ASP A 163 -18.10 16.90 -0.35
C ASP A 163 -19.26 17.70 0.28
N VAL A 164 -20.41 17.08 0.54
CA VAL A 164 -21.55 17.77 1.16
C VAL A 164 -21.13 18.50 2.47
N ALA A 165 -20.47 17.79 3.39
CA ALA A 165 -20.07 18.36 4.68
C ALA A 165 -19.15 19.59 4.57
N LEU A 166 -18.16 19.56 3.68
CA LEU A 166 -17.30 20.72 3.42
C LEU A 166 -18.08 21.88 2.78
N GLY A 167 -19.22 21.59 2.15
CA GLY A 167 -19.95 22.49 1.25
C GLY A 167 -20.92 23.33 2.02
N ASP A 168 -21.57 22.68 2.98
CA ASP A 168 -22.39 23.30 4.01
C ASP A 168 -21.57 24.33 4.82
N MET A 169 -20.25 24.10 4.99
CA MET A 169 -19.33 25.04 5.62
C MET A 169 -18.73 26.08 4.66
N ASN A 170 -19.07 26.04 3.37
CA ASN A 170 -18.57 26.94 2.34
C ASN A 170 -17.04 26.91 2.15
N VAL A 171 -16.43 25.73 2.34
CA VAL A 171 -15.00 25.48 2.11
C VAL A 171 -14.75 25.34 0.61
N LYS A 172 -13.72 26.03 0.09
CA LYS A 172 -13.32 25.87 -1.32
C LYS A 172 -12.66 24.51 -1.52
N ARG A 173 -13.13 23.74 -2.50
CA ARG A 173 -12.60 22.40 -2.75
C ARG A 173 -12.72 21.93 -4.19
N ARG A 174 -12.00 20.86 -4.49
CA ARG A 174 -12.11 20.04 -5.70
C ARG A 174 -12.00 18.58 -5.30
N ILE A 175 -13.07 17.80 -5.50
CA ILE A 175 -13.06 16.35 -5.31
C ILE A 175 -13.30 15.72 -6.68
N SER A 176 -12.32 14.99 -7.18
CA SER A 176 -12.36 14.36 -8.50
C SER A 176 -12.40 12.85 -8.35
N LEU A 177 -13.48 12.24 -8.87
CA LEU A 177 -13.70 10.80 -8.84
C LEU A 177 -13.42 10.22 -10.23
N SER A 178 -12.56 9.20 -10.32
CA SER A 178 -12.27 8.54 -11.59
C SER A 178 -13.38 7.55 -11.95
N ASP A 179 -13.94 7.67 -13.15
CA ASP A 179 -14.92 6.71 -13.67
C ASP A 179 -14.28 5.38 -14.08
N VAL A 180 -13.01 5.43 -14.48
CA VAL A 180 -12.24 4.24 -14.88
C VAL A 180 -11.68 3.55 -13.64
N THR A 181 -11.99 2.27 -13.48
CA THR A 181 -11.41 1.48 -12.38
C THR A 181 -9.95 1.14 -12.65
N HIS A 182 -9.17 0.93 -11.59
CA HIS A 182 -7.77 0.52 -11.76
C HIS A 182 -7.63 -0.78 -12.57
N ALA A 183 -8.60 -1.70 -12.43
CA ALA A 183 -8.65 -2.95 -13.20
C ALA A 183 -8.80 -2.68 -14.71
N GLU A 184 -9.72 -1.78 -15.08
CA GLU A 184 -9.92 -1.39 -16.48
C GLU A 184 -8.69 -0.70 -17.08
N GLU A 185 -7.98 0.13 -16.31
CA GLU A 185 -6.76 0.78 -16.79
C GLU A 185 -5.62 -0.22 -17.06
N ILE A 186 -5.58 -1.34 -16.33
CA ILE A 186 -4.64 -2.45 -16.57
C ILE A 186 -5.06 -3.29 -17.79
N GLU A 187 -6.36 -3.39 -18.07
CA GLU A 187 -6.90 -4.17 -19.20
C GLU A 187 -6.82 -3.43 -20.54
N LYS A 188 -6.60 -2.11 -20.53
CA LYS A 188 -6.43 -1.31 -21.76
C LYS A 188 -5.34 -1.88 -22.67
N GLN A 189 -5.58 -1.81 -23.98
CA GLN A 189 -4.62 -2.32 -24.96
C GLN A 189 -3.25 -1.62 -24.81
N PRO A 190 -2.14 -2.37 -24.91
CA PRO A 190 -0.81 -1.80 -24.71
C PRO A 190 -0.48 -0.72 -25.75
N SER A 191 -0.50 0.54 -25.34
CA SER A 191 0.09 1.65 -26.11
C SER A 191 1.58 1.67 -25.82
N GLY A 192 2.48 1.53 -26.81
CA GLY A 192 3.92 1.28 -26.58
C GLY A 192 4.64 2.09 -25.49
N HIS A 193 4.19 3.32 -25.16
CA HIS A 193 4.66 4.07 -23.99
C HIS A 193 4.05 3.60 -22.67
N GLY A 194 4.91 3.29 -21.69
CA GLY A 194 4.49 2.93 -20.34
C GLY A 194 4.20 1.45 -20.14
N TRP A 195 4.39 0.61 -21.16
CA TRP A 195 4.22 -0.85 -21.07
C TRP A 195 5.57 -1.57 -21.18
N VAL A 196 5.66 -2.79 -20.66
CA VAL A 196 6.86 -3.63 -20.72
C VAL A 196 6.48 -5.07 -21.02
N LYS A 197 7.28 -5.76 -21.83
CA LYS A 197 7.16 -7.19 -22.06
C LYS A 197 7.90 -7.94 -20.94
N THR A 198 7.20 -8.81 -20.24
CA THR A 198 7.81 -9.69 -19.24
C THR A 198 8.54 -10.85 -19.92
N PRO A 199 9.47 -11.52 -19.24
CA PRO A 199 10.10 -12.74 -19.75
C PRO A 199 9.10 -13.87 -20.07
N GLN A 200 7.91 -13.85 -19.46
CA GLN A 200 6.83 -14.79 -19.76
C GLN A 200 6.02 -14.42 -21.03
N GLY A 201 6.45 -13.39 -21.78
CA GLY A 201 5.78 -12.94 -23.00
C GLY A 201 4.54 -12.07 -22.78
N LYS A 202 4.16 -11.78 -21.54
CA LYS A 202 3.02 -10.93 -21.21
C LYS A 202 3.41 -9.46 -21.31
N VAL A 203 2.49 -8.63 -21.79
CA VAL A 203 2.67 -7.17 -21.78
C VAL A 203 1.99 -6.61 -20.53
N GLU A 204 2.73 -5.87 -19.72
CA GLU A 204 2.24 -5.32 -18.45
C GLU A 204 2.53 -3.81 -18.36
N LEU A 205 1.66 -3.09 -17.64
CA LEU A 205 1.80 -1.66 -17.42
C LEU A 205 2.92 -1.37 -16.43
N ARG A 206 3.82 -0.44 -16.77
CA ARG A 206 4.88 0.03 -15.86
C ARG A 206 4.24 0.85 -14.75
N ARG A 207 4.45 0.40 -13.52
CA ARG A 207 3.89 1.01 -12.31
C ARG A 207 4.33 2.47 -12.09
N ILE A 208 5.62 2.78 -12.20
CA ILE A 208 6.13 4.12 -11.85
C ILE A 208 5.57 5.21 -12.80
N PRO A 209 5.61 5.07 -14.13
CA PRO A 209 4.99 6.03 -15.04
C PRO A 209 3.48 6.19 -14.82
N PHE A 210 2.78 5.09 -14.54
CA PHE A 210 1.37 5.12 -14.21
C PHE A 210 1.10 5.95 -12.95
N LEU A 211 1.78 5.66 -11.84
CA LEU A 211 1.61 6.38 -10.57
C LEU A 211 2.04 7.84 -10.66
N ALA A 212 3.06 8.16 -11.47
CA ALA A 212 3.50 9.53 -11.68
C ALA A 212 2.40 10.38 -12.34
N ARG A 213 1.69 9.83 -13.33
CA ARG A 213 0.55 10.50 -13.99
C ARG A 213 -0.65 10.69 -13.08
N LEU A 214 -0.84 9.84 -12.07
CA LEU A 214 -1.92 10.00 -11.10
C LEU A 214 -1.65 11.08 -10.05
N ARG A 215 -0.41 11.55 -9.93
CA ARG A 215 0.04 12.50 -8.88
C ARG A 215 0.38 13.89 -9.40
N ASN A 216 0.60 14.03 -10.70
CA ASN A 216 0.98 15.28 -11.38
C ASN A 216 -0.06 15.64 -12.43
#